data_AF-A0A8C9UQQ3-F1
#
_entry.id   AF-A0A8C9UQQ3-F1
#
_cell.length_a   1.000
_cell.length_b   1.000
_cell.length_c   1.000
_cell.angle_alpha   90.00
_cell.angle_beta   90.00
_cell.angle_gamma   90.00
#
_symmetry.space_group_name_H-M   'P 1'
#
loop_
_entity.id
_entity.type
_entity.pdbx_description
1 polymer ?
#
loop_
_entity_poly.entity_id
_entity_poly.type
_entity_poly.pdbx_seq_one_letter_code
_entity_poly.pdbx_strand_id
1 'polypeptide(L)'
;MPAVASVPKELYLSSSLKDLNKKTEVKPEKISTKSYVHSALKIFKAAEECRLDRDEERAYVLYMKYVSVYNLIKKRPDFKQQQEYFHSILGPTNIKKAIEEAEKLSESLKLRYRHYYQILKRITNSREKRETRRFNQANVFMV
;
A
#
# COMPACT_ATOMS: atom_id res chain seq x y z
N MET A 1 18.13 17.68 18.93
CA MET A 1 18.51 17.12 17.61
C MET A 1 17.38 17.46 16.63
N PRO A 2 17.65 18.03 15.45
CA PRO A 2 16.60 18.28 14.47
C PRO A 2 16.17 16.93 13.88
N ALA A 3 14.87 16.67 13.87
CA ALA A 3 14.32 15.48 13.23
C ALA A 3 14.52 15.62 11.72
N VAL A 4 15.52 14.92 11.19
CA VAL A 4 15.62 14.68 9.74
C VAL A 4 14.36 13.90 9.39
N ALA A 5 13.39 14.58 8.76
CA ALA A 5 12.21 13.94 8.24
C ALA A 5 12.67 12.88 7.24
N SER A 6 12.75 11.62 7.67
CA SER A 6 13.26 10.55 6.84
C SER A 6 12.34 10.39 5.64
N VAL A 7 12.95 10.42 4.46
CA VAL A 7 12.29 10.27 3.17
C VAL A 7 11.62 8.88 3.14
N PRO A 8 10.37 8.77 2.64
CA PRO A 8 9.73 7.46 2.48
C PRO A 8 10.57 6.49 1.65
N LYS A 9 10.54 5.20 1.98
CA LYS A 9 11.24 4.16 1.21
C LYS A 9 10.80 4.20 -0.26
N GLU A 10 11.71 3.93 -1.20
CA GLU A 10 11.41 3.91 -2.63
C GLU A 10 10.27 2.95 -2.98
N LEU A 11 9.53 3.25 -4.04
CA LEU A 11 8.44 2.40 -4.52
C LEU A 11 9.03 1.11 -5.12
N TYR A 12 8.60 -0.05 -4.64
CA TYR A 12 9.16 -1.36 -4.98
C TYR A 12 8.11 -2.49 -5.08
N LEU A 13 6.95 -2.36 -4.41
CA LEU A 13 5.95 -3.44 -4.33
C LEU A 13 5.07 -3.55 -5.57
N SER A 14 4.76 -2.42 -6.20
CA SER A 14 3.86 -2.32 -7.36
C SER A 14 4.22 -1.11 -8.23
N SER A 15 3.65 -1.04 -9.44
CA SER A 15 3.77 0.11 -10.35
C SER A 15 2.60 1.10 -10.23
N SER A 16 1.55 0.76 -9.48
CA SER A 16 0.38 1.60 -9.28
C SER A 16 -0.37 1.26 -8.00
N LEU A 17 -1.13 2.22 -7.47
CA LEU A 17 -2.03 2.00 -6.33
C LEU A 17 -3.09 0.92 -6.66
N LYS A 18 -3.54 0.84 -7.92
CA LYS A 18 -4.50 -0.18 -8.36
C LYS A 18 -3.94 -1.60 -8.21
N ASP A 19 -2.68 -1.80 -8.55
CA ASP A 19 -2.03 -3.11 -8.41
C ASP A 19 -1.69 -3.42 -6.96
N LEU A 20 -1.41 -2.40 -6.16
CA LEU A 20 -1.25 -2.53 -4.73
C LEU A 20 -2.55 -3.00 -4.04
N ASN A 21 -3.71 -2.47 -4.44
CA ASN A 21 -5.02 -2.89 -3.93
C ASN A 21 -5.36 -4.36 -4.20
N LYS A 22 -4.93 -4.92 -5.34
CA LYS A 22 -5.13 -6.35 -5.63
C LYS A 22 -4.42 -7.26 -4.60
N LYS A 23 -3.34 -6.78 -3.98
CA LYS A 23 -2.58 -7.52 -2.97
C LYS A 23 -3.24 -7.50 -1.59
N THR A 24 -4.28 -6.69 -1.39
CA THR A 24 -4.99 -6.55 -0.10
C THR A 24 -6.17 -7.51 0.03
N GLU A 25 -6.52 -8.19 -1.05
CA GLU A 25 -7.62 -9.15 -1.07
C GLU A 25 -7.33 -10.34 -0.16
N VAL A 26 -8.31 -10.66 0.69
CA VAL A 26 -8.26 -11.80 1.61
C VAL A 26 -9.31 -12.81 1.16
N LYS A 27 -8.86 -13.99 0.76
CA LYS A 27 -9.76 -15.10 0.43
C LYS A 27 -10.34 -15.67 1.73
N PRO A 28 -11.65 -15.93 1.80
CA PRO A 28 -12.24 -16.61 2.95
C PRO A 28 -11.74 -18.04 3.03
N GLU A 29 -10.93 -18.33 4.04
CA GLU A 29 -10.52 -19.69 4.41
C GLU A 29 -11.44 -20.27 5.49
N LYS A 30 -11.56 -21.60 5.50
CA LYS A 30 -12.33 -22.38 6.48
C LYS A 30 -11.63 -22.47 7.85
N ILE A 31 -11.13 -21.35 8.36
CA ILE A 31 -10.51 -21.24 9.68
C ILE A 31 -11.44 -20.54 10.68
N SER A 32 -11.18 -20.74 11.97
CA SER A 32 -11.99 -20.17 13.06
C SER A 32 -11.90 -18.65 13.12
N THR A 33 -12.93 -18.01 13.68
CA THR A 33 -12.94 -16.56 13.90
C THR A 33 -11.82 -16.11 14.84
N LYS A 34 -11.50 -16.92 15.87
CA LYS A 34 -10.35 -16.68 16.75
C LYS A 34 -9.03 -16.67 15.98
N SER A 35 -8.83 -17.59 15.04
CA SER A 35 -7.64 -17.64 14.19
C SER A 35 -7.52 -16.38 13.34
N TYR A 36 -8.62 -15.89 12.76
CA TYR A 36 -8.62 -14.62 12.03
C TYR A 36 -8.27 -13.43 12.91
N VAL A 37 -8.82 -13.35 14.12
CA VAL A 37 -8.52 -12.27 15.07
C VAL A 37 -7.04 -12.26 15.42
N HIS A 38 -6.45 -13.42 15.72
CA HIS A 38 -5.04 -13.53 16.04
C HIS A 38 -4.14 -13.15 14.85
N SER A 39 -4.53 -13.54 13.64
CA SER A 39 -3.87 -13.10 12.40
C SER A 39 -4.00 -11.60 12.19
N ALA A 40 -5.17 -11.02 12.45
CA ALA A 40 -5.43 -9.58 12.33
C ALA A 40 -4.52 -8.77 13.27
N LEU A 41 -4.31 -9.22 14.51
CA LEU A 41 -3.37 -8.59 15.45
C LEU A 41 -1.94 -8.55 14.91
N LYS A 42 -1.46 -9.67 14.34
CA LYS A 42 -0.14 -9.75 13.73
C LYS A 42 -0.01 -8.82 12.52
N ILE A 43 -1.04 -8.76 11.67
CA ILE A 43 -1.08 -7.87 10.51
C ILE A 43 -1.04 -6.41 10.95
N PHE A 44 -1.84 -6.02 11.95
CA PHE A 44 -1.87 -4.65 12.44
C PHE A 44 -0.54 -4.22 13.06
N LYS A 45 0.08 -5.09 13.86
CA LYS A 45 1.40 -4.83 14.42
C LYS A 45 2.45 -4.62 13.33
N ALA A 46 2.48 -5.51 12.32
CA ALA A 46 3.38 -5.38 11.19
C ALA A 46 3.10 -4.10 10.37
N ALA A 47 1.83 -3.66 10.27
CA ALA A 47 1.47 -2.41 9.61
C ALA A 47 2.06 -1.19 10.34
N GLU A 48 1.97 -1.15 11.67
CA GLU A 48 2.57 -0.10 12.49
C GLU A 48 4.10 -0.07 12.35
N GLU A 49 4.76 -1.23 12.37
CA GLU A 49 6.21 -1.34 12.14
C GLU A 49 6.59 -0.79 10.76
N CYS A 50 5.89 -1.20 9.70
CA CYS A 50 6.14 -0.67 8.35
C CYS A 50 5.90 0.85 8.25
N ARG A 51 4.87 1.37 8.94
CA ARG A 51 4.57 2.81 8.97
C ARG A 51 5.69 3.59 9.67
N LEU A 52 6.23 3.08 10.77
CA LEU A 52 7.36 3.68 11.48
C LEU A 52 8.65 3.63 10.64
N ASP A 53 8.84 2.54 9.90
CA ASP A 53 9.93 2.35 8.92
C ASP A 53 9.77 3.19 7.64
N ARG A 54 8.67 3.95 7.51
CA ARG A 54 8.34 4.76 6.33
C ARG A 54 8.19 3.94 5.05
N ASP A 55 7.85 2.67 5.21
CA ASP A 55 7.49 1.75 4.14
C ASP A 55 6.00 1.90 3.81
N GLU A 56 5.68 2.96 3.06
CA GLU A 56 4.29 3.34 2.82
C GLU A 56 3.51 2.29 2.02
N GLU A 57 4.13 1.65 1.02
CA GLU A 57 3.47 0.62 0.21
C GLU A 57 3.12 -0.60 1.07
N ARG A 58 4.07 -1.09 1.87
CA ARG A 58 3.84 -2.27 2.72
C ARG A 58 2.89 -1.97 3.86
N ALA A 59 3.02 -0.81 4.50
CA ALA A 59 2.10 -0.36 5.53
C ALA A 59 0.67 -0.28 4.99
N TYR A 60 0.47 0.33 3.82
CA TYR A 60 -0.83 0.44 3.18
C TYR A 60 -1.46 -0.93 2.92
N VAL A 61 -0.71 -1.86 2.34
CA VAL A 61 -1.18 -3.21 2.07
C VAL A 61 -1.63 -3.92 3.36
N LEU A 62 -0.85 -3.78 4.44
CA LEU A 62 -1.15 -4.43 5.71
C LEU A 62 -2.36 -3.81 6.41
N TYR A 63 -2.51 -2.48 6.42
CA TYR A 63 -3.72 -1.83 6.96
C TYR A 63 -4.98 -2.23 6.18
N MET A 64 -4.92 -2.21 4.85
CA MET A 64 -6.04 -2.65 4.01
C MET A 64 -6.37 -4.13 4.21
N LYS A 65 -5.34 -4.98 4.35
CA LYS A 65 -5.53 -6.41 4.65
C LYS A 65 -6.19 -6.62 6.02
N TYR A 66 -5.80 -5.85 7.02
CA TYR A 66 -6.42 -5.87 8.35
C TYR A 66 -7.91 -5.49 8.27
N VAL A 67 -8.24 -4.40 7.56
CA VAL A 67 -9.63 -3.96 7.33
C VAL A 67 -10.43 -5.04 6.58
N SER A 68 -9.84 -5.70 5.58
CA SER A 68 -10.47 -6.81 4.86
C SER A 68 -10.76 -8.01 5.76
N VAL A 69 -9.81 -8.42 6.60
CA VAL A 69 -10.02 -9.48 7.60
C VAL A 69 -11.15 -9.11 8.56
N TYR A 70 -11.15 -7.88 9.08
CA TYR A 70 -12.21 -7.39 9.96
C TYR A 70 -13.59 -7.43 9.29
N ASN A 71 -13.66 -6.95 8.04
CA ASN A 71 -14.89 -6.95 7.25
C ASN A 71 -15.42 -8.35 6.94
N LEU A 72 -14.54 -9.35 6.88
CA LEU A 72 -14.89 -10.75 6.73
C LEU A 72 -15.48 -11.31 8.03
N ILE A 73 -14.76 -11.16 9.15
CA ILE A 73 -15.17 -11.78 10.42
C ILE A 73 -16.37 -11.11 11.06
N LYS A 74 -16.55 -9.79 10.91
CA LYS A 74 -17.70 -9.07 11.50
C LYS A 74 -19.07 -9.55 11.00
N LYS A 75 -19.09 -10.26 9.87
CA LYS A 75 -20.30 -10.83 9.27
C LYS A 75 -20.66 -12.20 9.86
N ARG A 76 -19.72 -12.88 10.53
CA ARG A 76 -19.92 -14.25 11.02
C ARG A 76 -20.83 -14.27 12.26
N PRO A 77 -21.69 -15.30 12.42
CA PRO A 77 -22.62 -15.39 13.55
C PRO A 77 -21.92 -15.44 14.92
N ASP A 78 -20.84 -16.21 15.02
CA ASP A 78 -20.03 -16.37 16.24
C ASP A 78 -19.36 -15.05 16.64
N PHE A 79 -18.91 -14.25 15.66
CA PHE A 79 -18.40 -12.91 15.92
C PHE A 79 -19.48 -12.00 16.52
N LYS A 80 -20.71 -12.02 15.96
CA LYS A 80 -21.81 -11.18 16.45
C LYS A 80 -22.25 -11.57 17.86
N GLN A 81 -22.26 -12.86 18.19
CA GLN A 81 -22.57 -13.33 19.54
C GLN A 81 -21.56 -12.88 20.58
N GLN A 82 -20.27 -12.79 20.21
CA GLN A 82 -19.18 -12.42 21.13
C GLN A 82 -18.49 -11.12 20.70
N GLN A 83 -19.26 -10.15 20.21
CA GLN A 83 -18.72 -8.95 19.56
C GLN A 83 -17.82 -8.14 20.50
N GLU A 84 -18.26 -7.89 21.73
CA GLU A 84 -17.49 -7.14 22.73
C GLU A 84 -16.16 -7.82 23.07
N TYR A 85 -16.16 -9.15 23.18
CA TYR A 85 -14.95 -9.95 23.42
C TYR A 85 -13.95 -9.84 22.27
N PHE A 86 -14.41 -9.95 21.02
CA PHE A 86 -13.50 -9.80 19.88
C PHE A 86 -13.03 -8.36 19.69
N HIS A 87 -13.86 -7.36 20.00
CA HIS A 87 -13.48 -5.95 19.97
C HIS A 87 -12.46 -5.58 21.04
N SER A 88 -12.57 -6.13 22.26
CA SER A 88 -11.56 -5.91 23.30
C SER A 88 -10.20 -6.51 22.92
N ILE A 89 -10.18 -7.66 22.25
CA ILE A 89 -8.95 -8.27 21.73
C ILE A 89 -8.37 -7.47 20.57
N LEU A 90 -9.19 -7.10 19.57
CA LEU A 90 -8.73 -6.37 18.38
C LEU A 90 -8.28 -4.94 18.70
N GLY A 91 -8.73 -4.39 19.82
CA GLY A 91 -8.59 -3.00 20.19
C GLY A 91 -9.72 -2.16 19.59
N PRO A 92 -10.54 -1.48 20.42
CA PRO A 92 -11.75 -0.79 19.95
C PRO A 92 -11.46 0.35 18.96
N THR A 93 -10.27 0.94 19.02
CA THR A 93 -9.83 2.04 18.15
C THR A 93 -8.98 1.59 16.96
N ASN A 94 -8.49 0.34 16.95
CA ASN A 94 -7.53 -0.12 15.95
C ASN A 94 -8.15 -0.22 14.55
N ILE A 95 -9.43 -0.59 14.45
CA ILE A 95 -10.16 -0.57 13.16
C ILE A 95 -10.19 0.84 12.59
N LYS A 96 -10.58 1.82 13.42
CA LYS A 96 -10.66 3.23 13.01
C LYS A 96 -9.28 3.74 12.57
N LYS A 97 -8.26 3.50 13.38
CA LYS A 97 -6.88 3.88 13.07
C LYS A 97 -6.38 3.25 11.77
N ALA A 98 -6.67 1.97 11.52
CA ALA A 98 -6.25 1.31 10.29
C ALA A 98 -6.89 1.94 9.04
N ILE A 99 -8.16 2.35 9.13
CA ILE A 99 -8.86 3.03 8.03
C ILE A 99 -8.22 4.39 7.76
N GLU A 100 -8.05 5.21 8.81
CA GLU A 100 -7.46 6.55 8.71
C GLU A 100 -6.03 6.52 8.15
N GLU A 101 -5.20 5.60 8.63
CA GLU A 101 -3.83 5.42 8.13
C GLU A 101 -3.83 4.90 6.68
N ALA A 102 -4.72 3.96 6.32
CA ALA A 102 -4.83 3.50 4.94
C ALA A 102 -5.24 4.63 3.98
N GLU A 103 -6.19 5.48 4.38
CA GLU A 103 -6.61 6.65 3.58
C GLU A 103 -5.45 7.62 3.38
N LYS A 104 -4.76 8.00 4.46
CA LYS A 104 -3.58 8.88 4.42
C LYS A 104 -2.47 8.33 3.53
N LEU A 105 -2.15 7.05 3.67
CA LEU A 105 -1.15 6.37 2.85
C LEU A 105 -1.59 6.29 1.38
N SER A 106 -2.88 6.08 1.11
CA SER A 106 -3.40 6.04 -0.26
C SER A 106 -3.20 7.38 -0.98
N GLU A 107 -3.43 8.51 -0.30
CA GLU A 107 -3.21 9.84 -0.88
C GLU A 107 -1.72 10.10 -1.14
N SER A 108 -0.85 9.74 -0.19
CA SER A 108 0.61 9.81 -0.38
C SER A 108 1.05 8.98 -1.60
N LEU A 109 0.65 7.72 -1.65
CA LEU A 109 1.03 6.79 -2.72
C LEU A 109 0.52 7.23 -4.09
N LYS A 110 -0.71 7.78 -4.19
CA LYS A 110 -1.22 8.36 -5.45
C LYS A 110 -0.29 9.43 -5.99
N LEU A 111 0.15 10.36 -5.15
CA LEU A 111 1.06 11.43 -5.53
C LEU A 111 2.43 10.87 -5.94
N ARG A 112 2.96 9.91 -5.17
CA ARG A 112 4.27 9.30 -5.45
C ARG A 112 4.31 8.53 -6.76
N TYR A 113 3.32 7.68 -7.02
CA TYR A 113 3.20 6.97 -8.31
C TYR A 113 3.03 7.94 -9.48
N ARG A 114 2.19 8.98 -9.31
CA ARG A 114 2.00 10.01 -10.35
C ARG A 114 3.31 10.73 -10.66
N HIS A 115 4.08 11.10 -9.64
CA HIS A 115 5.37 11.76 -9.82
C HIS A 115 6.39 10.84 -10.52
N TYR A 116 6.47 9.59 -10.10
CA TYR A 116 7.32 8.57 -10.72
C TYR A 116 7.01 8.42 -12.22
N TYR A 117 5.72 8.30 -12.59
CA TYR A 117 5.30 8.19 -13.98
C TYR A 117 5.65 9.44 -14.81
N GLN A 118 5.49 10.64 -14.23
CA GLN A 118 5.88 11.89 -14.89
C GLN A 118 7.39 11.96 -15.17
N ILE A 119 8.22 11.50 -14.22
CA ILE A 119 9.67 11.42 -14.41
C ILE A 119 10.01 10.46 -15.54
N LEU A 120 9.46 9.23 -15.51
CA LEU A 120 9.68 8.25 -16.56
C LEU A 120 9.30 8.79 -17.94
N LYS A 121 8.11 9.40 -18.05
CA LYS A 121 7.65 10.02 -19.30
C LYS A 121 8.61 11.09 -19.82
N ARG A 122 9.13 11.96 -18.93
CA ARG A 122 10.13 12.98 -19.31
C ARG A 122 11.42 12.33 -19.81
N ILE A 123 11.91 11.31 -19.12
CA ILE A 123 13.14 10.59 -19.50
C ILE A 123 12.96 9.93 -20.88
N THR A 124 11.86 9.22 -21.10
CA THR A 124 11.57 8.55 -22.38
C THR A 124 11.49 9.55 -23.52
N ASN A 125 10.69 10.62 -23.37
CA ASN A 125 10.56 11.67 -24.38
C ASN A 125 11.91 12.35 -24.71
N SER A 126 12.77 12.55 -23.69
CA SER A 126 14.10 13.11 -23.89
C SER A 126 15.04 12.16 -24.63
N ARG A 127 14.92 10.84 -24.43
CA ARG A 127 15.69 9.81 -25.16
C ARG A 127 15.26 9.77 -26.62
N GLU A 128 13.95 9.69 -26.89
CA GLU A 128 13.39 9.68 -28.24
C GLU A 128 13.85 10.91 -29.05
N LYS A 129 13.75 12.12 -28.47
CA LYS A 129 14.22 13.35 -29.12
C LYS A 129 15.72 13.32 -29.46
N ARG A 130 16.54 12.70 -28.61
CA ARG A 130 17.99 12.56 -28.87
C ARG A 130 18.26 11.56 -29.99
N GLU A 131 17.52 10.47 -30.04
CA GLU A 131 17.62 9.46 -31.10
C GLU A 131 17.17 10.01 -32.45
N THR A 132 16.04 10.71 -32.52
CA THR A 132 15.58 11.37 -33.75
C THR A 132 16.60 12.39 -34.26
N ARG A 133 17.19 13.20 -33.36
CA ARG A 133 18.24 14.16 -33.72
C ARG A 133 19.47 13.46 -34.28
N ARG A 134 19.92 12.35 -33.67
CA ARG A 134 21.05 11.55 -34.15
C ARG A 134 20.78 10.92 -35.52
N PHE A 135 19.59 10.34 -35.71
CA PHE A 135 19.18 9.75 -36.98
C PHE A 135 19.14 10.79 -38.11
N ASN A 136 18.51 11.93 -37.86
CA ASN A 136 18.45 13.02 -38.83
C ASN A 136 19.85 13.55 -39.17
N GLN A 137 20.73 13.69 -38.16
CA GLN A 137 22.10 14.13 -38.39
C GLN A 137 22.89 13.10 -39.20
N ALA A 138 22.77 11.80 -38.91
CA ALA A 138 23.45 10.74 -39.65
C ALA A 138 23.01 10.67 -41.13
N ASN A 139 21.72 10.86 -41.41
CA ASN A 139 21.21 10.87 -42.80
C ASN A 139 21.70 12.09 -43.60
N VAL A 140 21.91 13.24 -42.94
CA VAL A 140 22.48 14.44 -43.60
C VAL A 140 23.94 14.21 -44.04
N PHE A 141 24.69 13.34 -43.37
CA PHE A 141 26.07 13.02 -43.75
C PHE A 141 26.21 11.90 -44.80
N MET A 142 25.12 11.23 -45.18
CA MET A 142 25.12 10.16 -46.20
C MET A 142 24.59 10.60 -47.58
N VAL A 143 24.24 11.87 -47.75
CA VAL A 143 23.82 12.48 -49.04
C VAL A 143 24.86 13.50 -49.45
#